data_AF-A0A3P7ZLU0-F1
#
_entry.id   AF-A0A3P7ZLU0-F1
#
_cell.length_a   1.000
_cell.length_b   1.000
_cell.length_c   1.000
_cell.angle_alpha   90.00
_cell.angle_beta   90.00
_cell.angle_gamma   90.00
#
_symmetry.space_group_name_H-M   'P 1'
#
loop_
_entity.id
_entity.type
_entity.pdbx_description
1 polymer ?
#
loop_
_entity_poly.entity_id
_entity_poly.type
_entity_poly.pdbx_seq_one_letter_code
_entity_poly.pdbx_strand_id
1 'polypeptide(L)' 'MGPCPICGDKISGYHYGIFCCESCKGFFKRTVQNAKRYACHRPNASSRCEINVASRKKCPACRFLKCVDKGMSKVD' A
#
# COMPACT_ATOMS: atom_id res chain seq x y z
N MET A 1 16.79 1.39 -9.67
CA MET A 1 15.65 1.32 -8.72
C MET A 1 14.97 -0.03 -8.89
N GLY A 2 14.79 -0.77 -7.79
CA GLY A 2 14.07 -2.04 -7.79
C GLY A 2 12.55 -1.86 -8.00
N PRO A 3 11.76 -2.93 -7.89
CA PRO A 3 10.31 -2.86 -7.98
C PRO A 3 9.69 -2.18 -6.75
N CYS A 4 8.46 -1.67 -6.89
CA CYS A 4 7.71 -1.03 -5.81
C CYS A 4 7.62 -1.96 -4.59
N PRO A 5 8.09 -1.55 -3.39
CA PRO A 5 8.19 -2.44 -2.24
C PRO A 5 6.83 -2.91 -1.71
N ILE A 6 5.74 -2.28 -2.14
CA ILE A 6 4.38 -2.64 -1.75
C ILE A 6 3.82 -3.76 -2.62
N CYS A 7 3.94 -3.65 -3.94
CA CYS A 7 3.21 -4.52 -4.87
C CYS A 7 4.02 -5.07 -6.05
N GLY A 8 5.32 -4.79 -6.12
CA GLY A 8 6.19 -5.27 -7.18
C GLY A 8 6.12 -4.50 -8.50
N ASP A 9 5.21 -3.53 -8.64
CA ASP A 9 5.04 -2.73 -9.87
C ASP A 9 6.23 -1.80 -10.13
N LYS A 10 6.33 -1.24 -11.34
CA LYS A 10 7.37 -0.26 -11.70
C LYS A 10 7.25 1.00 -10.83
N ILE A 11 8.35 1.41 -10.22
CA ILE A 11 8.44 2.66 -9.44
C ILE A 11 8.28 3.86 -10.38
N SER A 12 7.51 4.85 -9.96
CA SER A 12 7.30 6.11 -10.68
C SER A 12 7.97 7.32 -10.02
N GLY A 13 8.26 7.27 -8.72
CA GLY A 13 8.92 8.36 -8.02
C GLY A 13 9.01 8.14 -6.50
N TYR A 14 9.53 9.16 -5.81
CA TYR A 14 9.57 9.24 -4.36
C TYR A 14 8.30 9.94 -3.85
N HIS A 15 7.51 9.24 -3.04
CA HIS A 15 6.22 9.71 -2.56
C HIS A 15 6.00 9.24 -1.13
N TYR A 16 5.59 10.15 -0.24
CA TYR A 16 5.19 9.79 1.13
C TYR A 16 6.31 9.09 1.90
N GLY A 17 7.57 9.49 1.68
CA GLY A 17 8.74 8.92 2.37
C GLY A 17 9.39 7.70 1.73
N ILE A 18 8.89 7.16 0.60
CA ILE A 18 9.54 6.03 -0.10
C ILE A 18 9.45 6.13 -1.63
N PHE A 19 10.33 5.40 -2.33
CA PHE A 19 10.15 5.12 -3.75
C PHE A 19 9.02 4.10 -3.99
N CYS A 20 7.98 4.48 -4.73
CA CYS A 20 6.84 3.59 -5.02
C CYS A 20 6.22 3.83 -6.40
N CYS A 21 5.25 2.99 -6.79
CA CYS A 21 4.51 3.11 -8.04
C CYS A 21 3.29 4.05 -7.90
N GLU A 22 2.79 4.61 -9.01
CA GLU A 22 1.62 5.50 -9.03
C GLU A 22 0.38 4.90 -8.36
N SER A 23 0.14 3.60 -8.55
CA SER A 23 -1.02 2.94 -7.93
C SER A 23 -0.97 2.99 -6.39
N CYS A 24 0.21 2.78 -5.80
CA CYS A 24 0.38 2.75 -4.34
C CYS A 24 0.40 4.16 -3.75
N LYS A 25 1.03 5.11 -4.45
CA LYS A 25 0.92 6.55 -4.16
C LYS A 25 -0.55 7.00 -4.10
N GLY A 26 -1.31 6.78 -5.17
CA GLY A 26 -2.71 7.19 -5.24
C GLY A 26 -3.61 6.46 -4.25
N PHE A 27 -3.34 5.18 -3.99
CA PHE A 27 -4.03 4.41 -2.95
C PHE A 27 -3.79 5.02 -1.56
N PHE A 28 -2.53 5.19 -1.16
CA PHE A 28 -2.16 5.76 0.14
C PHE A 28 -2.77 7.16 0.34
N LYS A 29 -2.64 8.04 -0.67
CA LYS A 29 -3.25 9.37 -0.68
C LYS A 29 -4.74 9.33 -0.35
N ARG A 30 -5.52 8.54 -1.10
CA ARG A 30 -6.98 8.46 -0.92
C ARG A 30 -7.36 7.82 0.41
N THR A 31 -6.62 6.82 0.87
CA THR A 31 -6.86 6.19 2.17
C THR A 31 -6.68 7.19 3.30
N VAL A 32 -5.60 7.96 3.28
CA VAL A 32 -5.27 8.99 4.26
C VAL A 32 -6.25 10.16 4.22
N GLN A 33 -6.49 10.73 3.03
CA GLN A 33 -7.30 11.94 2.89
C GLN A 33 -8.78 11.72 3.26
N ASN A 34 -9.30 10.54 2.96
CA ASN A 34 -10.70 10.20 3.23
C ASN A 34 -10.87 9.37 4.51
N ALA A 35 -9.84 9.28 5.36
CA ALA A 35 -9.83 8.49 6.59
C ALA A 35 -10.41 7.07 6.40
N LYS A 36 -10.10 6.41 5.28
CA LYS A 36 -10.69 5.10 4.95
C LYS A 36 -10.22 4.04 5.94
N ARG A 37 -11.17 3.34 6.54
CA ARG A 37 -10.93 2.15 7.36
C ARG A 37 -11.27 0.92 6.53
N TYR A 38 -10.34 -0.01 6.43
CA TYR A 38 -10.53 -1.27 5.71
C TYR A 38 -10.47 -2.44 6.68
N ALA A 39 -11.27 -3.46 6.43
CA ALA A 39 -11.15 -4.76 7.08
C ALA A 39 -10.52 -5.78 6.11
N CYS A 40 -9.66 -6.65 6.64
CA CYS A 40 -9.20 -7.81 5.88
C CYS A 40 -10.36 -8.81 5.74
N HIS A 41 -10.50 -9.45 4.58
CA HIS A 41 -11.50 -10.50 4.37
C HIS A 41 -11.10 -11.84 5.01
N ARG A 42 -9.86 -11.97 5.48
CA ARG A 42 -9.40 -13.18 6.18
C ARG A 42 -9.85 -13.13 7.64
N PRO A 43 -10.21 -14.29 8.23
CA PRO A 43 -10.76 -14.35 9.59
C PRO A 43 -9.75 -13.96 10.67
N ASN A 44 -8.45 -14.14 10.40
CA ASN A 44 -7.40 -13.79 11.35
C ASN A 44 -6.94 -12.33 11.14
N ALA A 45 -7.06 -11.50 12.18
CA ALA A 45 -6.65 -10.09 12.18
C ALA A 45 -5.15 -9.88 11.89
N SER A 46 -4.30 -10.87 12.21
CA SER A 46 -2.87 -10.87 11.90
C SER A 46 -2.55 -11.31 10.46
N SER A 47 -3.56 -11.64 9.65
CA SER A 47 -3.35 -12.09 8.26
C SER A 47 -2.68 -11.00 7.42
N ARG A 48 -1.60 -11.37 6.75
CA ARG A 48 -0.95 -10.54 5.74
C ARG A 48 -1.21 -11.12 4.36
N CYS A 49 -2.27 -10.64 3.68
CA CYS A 49 -2.53 -11.03 2.30
C CYS A 49 -1.33 -10.67 1.42
N GLU A 50 -0.98 -11.55 0.47
CA GLU A 50 0.03 -11.24 -0.54
C GLU A 50 -0.42 -10.04 -1.38
N ILE A 51 0.45 -9.03 -1.50
CA ILE A 51 0.22 -7.83 -2.30
C ILE A 51 1.20 -7.82 -3.45
N ASN A 52 0.69 -8.07 -4.66
CA ASN A 52 1.39 -7.97 -5.94
C ASN A 52 0.53 -7.19 -6.96
N VAL A 53 1.01 -6.99 -8.19
CA VAL A 53 0.29 -6.21 -9.23
C VAL A 53 -1.11 -6.75 -9.50
N ALA A 54 -1.29 -8.07 -9.50
CA ALA A 54 -2.56 -8.75 -9.75
C ALA A 54 -3.49 -8.77 -8.52
N SER A 55 -2.93 -8.85 -7.30
CA SER A 55 -3.70 -9.03 -6.06
C SER A 55 -3.92 -7.75 -5.25
N ARG A 56 -3.20 -6.65 -5.53
CA ARG A 56 -3.23 -5.39 -4.72
C ARG A 56 -4.59 -4.71 -4.60
N LYS A 57 -5.61 -5.14 -5.34
CA LYS A 57 -6.99 -4.64 -5.20
C LYS A 57 -7.86 -5.52 -4.28
N LYS A 58 -7.49 -6.78 -4.03
CA LYS A 58 -8.29 -7.78 -3.30
C LYS A 58 -8.37 -7.52 -1.79
N CYS A 59 -7.33 -6.93 -1.21
CA CYS A 59 -7.30 -6.63 0.22
C CYS A 59 -6.69 -5.24 0.48
N PRO A 60 -7.51 -4.17 0.48
CA PRO A 60 -7.02 -2.82 0.76
C PRO A 60 -6.49 -2.68 2.19
N ALA A 61 -7.01 -3.47 3.15
CA ALA A 61 -6.50 -3.48 4.52
C ALA A 61 -5.02 -3.90 4.58
N CYS A 62 -4.68 -5.09 4.07
CA CYS A 62 -3.28 -5.56 4.06
C CYS A 62 -2.38 -4.71 3.15
N ARG A 63 -2.93 -4.13 2.08
CA ARG A 63 -2.17 -3.19 1.24
C ARG A 63 -1.79 -1.94 2.01
N PHE A 64 -2.73 -1.34 2.75
CA PHE A 64 -2.46 -0.15 3.55
C PHE A 64 -1.50 -0.44 4.70
N LEU A 65 -1.67 -1.59 5.38
CA LEU A 65 -0.72 -2.05 6.38
C LEU A 65 0.69 -2.16 5.79
N LYS A 66 0.84 -2.79 4.61
CA LYS A 66 2.14 -2.90 3.94
C LYS A 66 2.73 -1.55 3.54
N CYS A 67 1.90 -0.56 3.18
CA CYS A 67 2.35 0.83 2.94
C CYS A 67 3.01 1.41 4.20
N VAL A 68 2.32 1.32 5.34
CA VAL A 68 2.82 1.82 6.63
C VAL A 68 4.06 1.05 7.09
N ASP A 69 4.04 -0.28 7.01
CA ASP A 69 5.17 -1.15 7.38
C ASP A 69 6.44 -0.84 6.56
N LYS A 70 6.29 -0.34 5.32
CA LYS A 70 7.41 0.07 4.47
C LYS A 70 7.84 1.52 4.65
N GLY A 71 7.19 2.27 5.55
CA GLY A 71 7.57 3.63 5.90
C GLY A 71 6.76 4.73 5.18
N MET A 72 5.64 4.41 4.52
CA MET A 72 4.79 5.47 3.95
C MET A 72 4.15 6.29 5.07
N SER A 73 4.33 7.62 5.04
CA SER A 73 3.80 8.55 6.04
C SER A 73 3.14 9.77 5.39
N LYS A 74 2.37 10.56 6.16
CA LYS A 74 1.78 11.82 5.64
C LYS A 74 2.79 12.95 5.51
N VAL A 75 4.03 12.74 5.96
CA VAL A 75 5.09 13.73 5.99
C VAL A 75 5.88 13.59 4.69
N ASP A 76 5.85 14.63 3.87
CA ASP A 76 6.94 14.95 2.94
C ASP A 76 7.82 16.00 3.63
#